data_AF-A0A7Y5DZB8-F1
#
_entry.id   AF-A0A7Y5DZB8-F1
#
_cell.length_a   1.000
_cell.length_b   1.000
_cell.length_c   1.000
_cell.angle_alpha   90.00
_cell.angle_beta   90.00
_cell.angle_gamma   90.00
#
_symmetry.space_group_name_H-M   'P 1'
#
loop_
_entity.id
_entity.type
_entity.pdbx_description
1 polymer ?
#
loop_
_entity_poly.entity_id
_entity_poly.type
_entity_poly.pdbx_seq_one_letter_code
_entity_poly.pdbx_strand_id
1 'polypeptide(L)'
;AQRRHFETFRYLQATYRAEPRLYVASCRTAFSSRTPGQDVRVTLDRALAYQPAHGLLFRPEAGAWRSLLAAATNPRWAGLAPVLIECKFRGTAPRWLGEATQRVGLVRTAFSKYTTAVARSTGRCE
;
A
#
# COMPACT_ATOMS: atom_id res chain seq x y z
N ALA A 1 24.17 12.52 1.10
CA ALA A 1 22.70 12.48 1.23
C ALA A 1 22.22 11.42 2.23
N GLN A 2 22.59 10.14 2.06
CA GLN A 2 22.10 9.04 2.91
C GLN A 2 22.36 9.21 4.42
N ARG A 3 23.57 9.65 4.81
CA ARG A 3 23.92 9.92 6.22
C ARG A 3 23.00 10.97 6.87
N ARG A 4 22.77 12.10 6.19
CA ARG A 4 21.86 13.16 6.66
C ARG A 4 20.41 12.66 6.81
N HIS A 5 19.93 11.82 5.89
CA HIS A 5 18.60 11.21 6.00
C HIS A 5 18.50 10.28 7.20
N PHE A 6 19.54 9.47 7.45
CA PHE A 6 19.60 8.59 8.60
C PHE A 6 19.65 9.36 9.93
N GLU A 7 20.47 10.40 10.03
CA GLU A 7 20.54 11.28 11.20
C GLU A 7 19.18 11.95 11.47
N THR A 8 18.50 12.43 10.41
CA THR A 8 17.15 13.00 10.51
C THR A 8 16.15 11.95 10.98
N PHE A 9 16.18 10.74 10.41
CA PHE A 9 15.33 9.64 10.84
C PHE A 9 15.54 9.30 12.33
N ARG A 10 16.80 9.19 12.78
CA ARG A 10 17.15 8.92 14.17
C ARG A 10 16.69 10.03 15.11
N TYR A 11 16.88 11.28 14.71
CA TYR A 11 16.39 12.43 15.46
C TYR A 11 14.86 12.39 15.62
N LEU A 12 14.12 12.17 14.53
CA LEU A 12 12.66 12.07 14.57
C LEU A 12 12.21 10.86 15.40
N GLN A 13 12.85 9.71 15.23
CA GLN A 13 12.56 8.51 16.01
C GLN A 13 12.72 8.77 17.51
N ALA A 14 13.83 9.39 17.93
CA ALA A 14 14.10 9.71 19.33
C ALA A 14 13.13 10.77 19.87
N THR A 15 12.91 11.84 19.11
CA THR A 15 12.05 12.98 19.49
C THR A 15 10.61 12.54 19.70
N TYR A 16 10.06 11.75 18.78
CA TYR A 16 8.68 11.28 18.82
C TYR A 16 8.52 9.91 19.50
N ARG A 17 9.60 9.34 20.03
CA ARG A 17 9.64 7.97 20.58
C ARG A 17 8.96 6.95 19.64
N ALA A 18 9.24 7.07 18.35
CA ALA A 18 8.59 6.28 17.33
C ALA A 18 9.05 4.81 17.44
N GLU A 19 8.08 3.91 17.58
CA GLU A 19 8.27 2.46 17.64
C GLU A 19 7.46 1.75 16.55
N PRO A 20 7.88 0.56 16.10
CA PRO A 20 7.08 -0.25 15.21
C PRO A 20 5.71 -0.56 15.83
N ARG A 21 4.64 -0.22 15.10
CA ARG A 21 3.26 -0.49 15.54
C ARG A 21 2.60 -1.58 14.74
N LEU A 22 2.93 -1.69 13.46
CA LEU A 22 2.26 -2.56 12.50
C LEU A 22 3.27 -3.05 11.47
N TYR A 23 3.06 -4.29 11.03
CA TYR A 23 3.58 -4.80 9.78
C TYR A 23 2.52 -4.70 8.70
N VAL A 24 2.93 -4.36 7.49
CA VAL A 24 2.07 -4.33 6.30
C VAL A 24 2.77 -5.13 5.21
N ALA A 25 2.06 -6.08 4.61
CA ALA A 25 2.58 -6.95 3.58
C ALA A 25 1.67 -6.96 2.34
N SER A 26 2.29 -7.26 1.20
CA SER A 26 1.61 -7.45 -0.08
C SER A 26 2.48 -8.24 -1.04
N CYS A 27 1.86 -9.00 -1.93
CA CYS A 27 2.52 -9.55 -3.12
C CYS A 27 2.40 -8.54 -4.26
N ARG A 28 3.52 -7.90 -4.62
CA ARG A 28 3.57 -6.83 -5.64
C ARG A 28 4.09 -7.36 -6.96
N THR A 29 3.36 -7.10 -8.05
CA THR A 29 3.87 -7.16 -9.42
C THR A 29 4.02 -5.74 -9.96
N ALA A 30 5.16 -5.42 -10.57
CA ALA A 30 5.44 -4.08 -11.08
C ALA A 30 5.77 -4.12 -12.58
N PHE A 31 5.23 -3.16 -13.31
CA PHE A 31 5.46 -2.92 -14.73
C PHE A 31 5.94 -1.49 -14.91
N SER A 32 6.91 -1.28 -15.80
CA SER A 32 7.39 0.03 -16.20
C SER A 32 7.50 0.11 -17.71
N SER A 33 7.18 1.27 -18.28
CA SER A 33 7.40 1.51 -19.69
C SER A 33 8.88 1.38 -20.04
N ARG A 34 9.15 0.79 -21.20
CA ARG A 34 10.49 0.74 -21.82
C ARG A 34 10.66 1.81 -22.89
N THR A 35 9.59 2.52 -23.23
CA THR A 35 9.59 3.54 -24.29
C THR A 35 10.26 4.81 -23.78
N PRO A 36 11.32 5.30 -24.45
CA PRO A 36 11.95 6.56 -24.09
C PRO A 36 10.94 7.72 -24.03
N GLY A 37 11.07 8.57 -23.02
CA GLY A 37 10.15 9.70 -22.80
C GLY A 37 8.81 9.34 -22.14
N GLN A 38 8.45 8.06 -22.03
CA GLN A 38 7.28 7.62 -21.28
C GLN A 38 7.67 7.14 -19.87
N ASP A 39 7.46 7.95 -18.84
CA ASP A 39 7.64 7.53 -17.44
C ASP A 39 6.32 7.00 -16.87
N VAL A 40 5.84 5.87 -17.42
CA VAL A 40 4.62 5.19 -16.97
C VAL A 40 4.98 3.95 -16.18
N ARG A 41 4.37 3.79 -14.99
CA ARG A 41 4.59 2.65 -14.09
C ARG A 41 3.26 2.17 -13.56
N VAL A 42 3.07 0.86 -13.52
CA VAL A 42 1.86 0.22 -13.00
C VAL A 42 2.28 -0.83 -11.98
N THR A 43 1.69 -0.80 -10.79
CA THR A 43 1.89 -1.87 -9.81
C THR A 43 0.56 -2.50 -9.43
N LEU A 44 0.58 -3.81 -9.21
CA LEU A 44 -0.55 -4.61 -8.75
C LEU A 44 -0.15 -5.21 -7.41
N ASP A 45 -0.85 -4.82 -6.35
CA ASP A 45 -0.65 -5.34 -5.01
C ASP A 45 -1.79 -6.28 -4.66
N ARG A 46 -1.45 -7.55 -4.43
CA ARG A 46 -2.36 -8.63 -4.05
C ARG A 46 -2.07 -9.07 -2.62
N ALA A 47 -3.00 -9.82 -2.04
CA ALA A 47 -2.86 -10.39 -0.69
C ALA A 47 -2.43 -9.32 0.34
N LEU A 48 -3.05 -8.14 0.27
CA LEU A 48 -2.77 -7.04 1.19
C LEU A 48 -3.15 -7.47 2.60
N ALA A 49 -2.16 -7.48 3.49
CA ALA A 49 -2.32 -7.95 4.85
C ALA A 49 -1.59 -7.03 5.84
N TYR A 50 -2.03 -7.06 7.08
CA TYR A 50 -1.39 -6.36 8.18
C TYR A 50 -1.39 -7.23 9.43
N GLN A 51 -0.49 -6.93 10.36
CA GLN A 51 -0.54 -7.45 11.73
C GLN A 51 0.06 -6.43 12.70
N PRO A 52 -0.35 -6.38 13.98
CA PRO A 52 0.34 -5.61 15.00
C PRO A 52 1.82 -5.98 15.11
N ALA A 53 2.66 -5.01 15.43
CA ALA A 53 4.04 -5.27 15.82
C ALA A 53 4.14 -5.33 17.34
N HIS A 54 4.88 -6.31 17.85
CA HIS A 54 5.12 -6.50 19.28
C HIS A 54 6.60 -6.21 19.58
N GLY A 55 6.87 -5.00 20.05
CA GLY A 55 8.21 -4.53 20.39
C GLY A 55 9.06 -4.10 19.19
N LEU A 56 10.37 -4.04 19.40
CA LEU A 56 11.35 -3.53 18.41
C LEU A 56 11.91 -4.60 17.48
N LEU A 57 11.55 -5.87 17.71
CA LEU A 57 12.01 -6.97 16.88
C LEU A 57 11.20 -6.98 15.59
N PHE A 58 11.86 -6.72 14.46
CA PHE A 58 11.27 -6.74 13.10
C PHE A 58 10.94 -8.15 12.61
N ARG A 59 10.18 -8.92 13.41
CA ARG A 59 9.83 -10.31 13.15
C ARG A 59 8.30 -10.45 13.16
N PRO A 60 7.65 -10.50 11.98
CA PRO A 60 6.22 -10.78 11.91
C PRO A 60 5.93 -12.23 12.29
N GLU A 61 4.76 -12.48 12.87
CA GLU A 61 4.28 -13.82 13.20
C GLU A 61 3.49 -14.40 12.02
N ALA A 62 3.82 -15.62 11.58
CA ALA A 62 3.25 -16.22 10.36
C ALA A 62 1.72 -16.39 10.43
N GLY A 63 1.15 -16.60 11.63
CA GLY A 63 -0.29 -16.80 11.85
C GLY A 63 -1.08 -15.54 12.20
N ALA A 64 -0.43 -14.40 12.42
CA ALA A 64 -1.09 -13.18 12.90
C ALA A 64 -1.56 -12.25 11.76
N TRP A 65 -1.30 -12.60 10.50
CA TRP A 65 -1.68 -11.79 9.34
C TRP A 65 -3.18 -11.71 9.17
N ARG A 66 -3.70 -10.49 9.11
CA ARG A 66 -5.10 -10.18 8.85
C ARG A 66 -5.21 -9.52 7.48
N SER A 67 -6.20 -9.91 6.70
CA SER A 67 -6.43 -9.28 5.41
C SER A 67 -6.84 -7.81 5.59
N LEU A 68 -6.14 -6.93 4.88
CA LEU A 68 -6.40 -5.51 4.88
C LEU A 68 -7.67 -5.15 4.10
N LEU A 69 -8.14 -6.06 3.23
CA LEU A 69 -9.26 -5.81 2.32
C LEU A 69 -10.43 -6.81 2.47
N ALA A 70 -10.29 -7.92 3.21
CA ALA A 70 -11.35 -8.95 3.30
C ALA A 70 -12.65 -8.46 3.98
N ALA A 71 -12.55 -7.43 4.81
CA ALA A 71 -13.70 -6.78 5.45
C ALA A 71 -13.97 -5.40 4.81
N ALA A 72 -13.68 -5.23 3.51
CA ALA A 72 -13.63 -3.91 2.92
C ALA A 72 -14.91 -3.10 3.17
N THR A 73 -14.67 -1.83 3.49
CA THR A 73 -15.56 -0.67 3.67
C THR A 73 -16.58 -0.45 2.53
N ASN A 74 -16.54 -1.27 1.48
CA ASN A 74 -17.46 -1.25 0.36
C ASN A 74 -18.13 -2.63 0.21
N PRO A 75 -19.45 -2.75 0.40
CA PRO A 75 -20.18 -4.01 0.24
C PRO A 75 -19.95 -4.69 -1.11
N ARG A 76 -19.61 -3.91 -2.15
CA ARG A 76 -19.35 -4.43 -3.51
C ARG A 76 -18.10 -5.31 -3.60
N TRP A 77 -17.23 -5.31 -2.59
CA TRP A 77 -16.00 -6.10 -2.57
C TRP A 77 -16.05 -7.29 -1.60
N ALA A 78 -17.19 -7.50 -0.93
CA ALA A 78 -17.38 -8.63 -0.03
C ALA A 78 -17.22 -9.95 -0.80
N GLY A 79 -16.41 -10.86 -0.26
CA GLY A 79 -16.15 -12.17 -0.88
C GLY A 79 -15.21 -12.16 -2.09
N LEU A 80 -14.70 -11.00 -2.51
CA LEU A 80 -13.70 -10.91 -3.59
C LEU A 80 -12.27 -10.88 -3.03
N ALA A 81 -11.29 -11.17 -3.89
CA ALA A 81 -9.86 -10.98 -3.63
C ALA A 81 -9.38 -9.68 -4.30
N PRO A 82 -9.65 -8.49 -3.72
CA PRO A 82 -9.38 -7.22 -4.36
C PRO A 82 -7.87 -7.01 -4.59
N VAL A 83 -7.56 -6.44 -5.74
CA VAL A 83 -6.20 -6.07 -6.15
C VAL A 83 -6.11 -4.55 -6.15
N LEU A 84 -5.13 -4.00 -5.44
CA LEU A 84 -4.84 -2.58 -5.50
C LEU A 84 -3.94 -2.31 -6.71
N ILE A 85 -4.40 -1.47 -7.62
CA ILE A 85 -3.63 -1.06 -8.79
C ILE A 85 -3.21 0.39 -8.62
N GLU A 86 -1.91 0.64 -8.65
CA GLU A 86 -1.33 1.98 -8.64
C GLU A 86 -0.70 2.29 -9.98
N CYS A 87 -1.20 3.33 -10.66
CA CYS A 87 -0.67 3.82 -11.93
C CYS A 87 0.02 5.17 -11.72
N LYS A 88 1.28 5.28 -12.14
CA LYS A 88 2.07 6.51 -12.09
C LYS A 88 2.47 6.90 -13.50
N PHE A 89 2.32 8.18 -13.82
CA PHE A 89 2.74 8.76 -15.08
C PHE A 89 3.12 10.23 -14.87
N ARG A 90 3.93 10.79 -15.75
CA ARG A 90 4.23 12.25 -15.76
C ARG A 90 3.28 12.96 -16.71
N GLY A 91 2.72 14.08 -16.27
CA GLY A 91 1.81 14.89 -17.07
C GLY A 91 0.50 14.15 -17.34
N THR A 92 0.15 14.01 -18.62
CA THR A 92 -1.12 13.39 -19.04
C THR A 92 -1.02 11.88 -19.08
N ALA A 93 -2.07 11.19 -18.60
CA ALA A 93 -2.15 9.73 -18.69
C ALA A 93 -2.13 9.28 -20.16
N PRO A 94 -1.38 8.23 -20.53
CA PRO A 94 -1.47 7.64 -21.85
C PRO A 94 -2.89 7.15 -22.15
N ARG A 95 -3.36 7.33 -23.38
CA ARG A 95 -4.70 6.93 -23.82
C ARG A 95 -5.01 5.46 -23.49
N TRP A 96 -4.07 4.55 -23.78
CA TRP A 96 -4.23 3.12 -23.52
C TRP A 96 -4.48 2.81 -22.04
N LEU A 97 -3.94 3.63 -21.12
CA LEU A 97 -4.13 3.41 -19.68
C LEU A 97 -5.57 3.72 -19.28
N GLY A 98 -6.18 4.77 -19.85
CA GLY A 98 -7.59 5.09 -19.65
C GLY A 98 -8.52 4.04 -20.25
N GLU A 99 -8.21 3.54 -21.44
CA GLU A 99 -8.97 2.46 -22.07
C GLU A 99 -8.87 1.15 -21.25
N ALA A 100 -7.68 0.84 -20.73
CA ALA A 100 -7.46 -0.33 -19.89
C ALA A 100 -8.23 -0.23 -18.56
N THR A 101 -8.18 0.92 -17.87
CA THR A 101 -8.87 1.09 -16.59
C THR A 101 -10.38 0.98 -16.73
N GLN A 102 -10.95 1.49 -17.84
CA GLN A 102 -12.36 1.35 -18.17
C GLN A 102 -12.74 -0.10 -18.48
N ARG A 103 -11.96 -0.79 -19.33
CA ARG A 103 -12.24 -2.16 -19.77
C ARG A 103 -12.27 -3.15 -18.61
N VAL A 104 -11.39 -3.01 -17.63
CA VAL A 104 -11.33 -3.88 -16.45
C VAL A 104 -12.18 -3.38 -15.28
N GLY A 105 -12.98 -2.32 -15.48
CA GLY A 105 -13.92 -1.83 -14.48
C GLY A 105 -13.26 -1.32 -13.19
N LEU A 106 -12.08 -0.69 -13.29
CA LEU A 106 -11.38 -0.20 -12.11
C LEU A 106 -12.15 0.91 -11.41
N VAL A 107 -12.28 0.77 -10.09
CA VAL A 107 -12.82 1.83 -9.24
C VAL A 107 -11.67 2.68 -8.73
N ARG A 108 -11.68 3.97 -9.08
CA ARG A 108 -10.71 4.93 -8.54
C ARG A 108 -10.98 5.13 -7.05
N THR A 109 -9.95 4.95 -6.23
CA THR A 109 -10.04 5.18 -4.79
C THR A 109 -8.75 5.80 -4.25
N ALA A 110 -8.87 6.60 -3.19
CA ALA A 110 -7.73 7.01 -2.38
C ALA A 110 -7.46 5.90 -1.36
N PHE A 111 -6.27 5.31 -1.41
CA PHE A 111 -5.93 4.19 -0.55
C PHE A 111 -4.52 4.31 -0.01
N SER A 112 -4.37 4.20 1.31
CA SER A 112 -3.07 4.14 1.98
C SER A 112 -3.02 2.87 2.83
N LYS A 113 -2.08 1.99 2.50
CA LYS A 113 -1.94 0.71 3.19
C LYS A 113 -1.74 0.90 4.71
N TYR A 114 -0.97 1.91 5.08
CA TYR A 114 -0.66 2.20 6.48
C TYR A 114 -1.86 2.75 7.23
N THR A 115 -2.53 3.79 6.71
CA THR A 115 -3.67 4.39 7.43
C THR A 115 -4.84 3.42 7.54
N THR A 116 -5.11 2.64 6.48
CA THR A 116 -6.10 1.57 6.53
C THR A 116 -5.72 0.49 7.56
N ALA A 117 -4.43 0.13 7.67
CA ALA A 117 -3.99 -0.85 8.67
C ALA A 117 -4.14 -0.30 10.10
N VAL A 118 -3.81 0.97 10.33
CA VAL A 118 -3.99 1.66 11.62
C VAL A 118 -5.46 1.74 12.03
N ALA A 119 -6.33 2.14 11.11
CA ALA A 119 -7.77 2.21 11.33
C ALA A 119 -8.32 0.84 11.78
N ARG A 120 -7.96 -0.21 11.04
CA ARG A 120 -8.35 -1.58 11.36
C ARG A 120 -7.71 -2.16 12.62
N SER A 121 -6.48 -1.80 12.95
CA SER A 121 -5.81 -2.29 14.17
C SER A 121 -6.36 -1.67 15.44
N THR A 122 -6.88 -0.44 15.34
CA THR A 122 -7.42 0.32 16.48
C THR A 122 -8.94 0.18 16.63
N GLY A 123 -9.61 -0.57 15.75
CA GLY A 123 -11.07 -0.71 15.75
C GLY A 123 -11.81 0.56 15.33
N ARG A 124 -11.12 1.55 14.76
CA ARG A 124 -11.74 2.76 14.21
C ARG A 124 -12.13 2.48 12.77
N CYS A 125 -13.40 2.19 12.52
CA CYS A 125 -13.96 2.24 11.17
C CYS A 125 -14.22 3.72 10.83
N GLU A 126 -13.57 4.22 9.77
CA GLU A 126 -14.06 5.40 9.04
C GLU A 126 -15.22 4.99 8.14
#